data_AF-A0A0E9Y2S1-F1
#
_entry.id   AF-A0A0E9Y2S1-F1
#
_cell.length_a   1.000
_cell.length_b   1.000
_cell.length_c   1.000
_cell.angle_alpha   90.00
_cell.angle_beta   90.00
_cell.angle_gamma   90.00
#
_symmetry.space_group_name_H-M   'P 1'
#
loop_
_entity.id
_entity.type
_entity.pdbx_description
1 polymer ?
#
loop_
_entity_poly.entity_id
_entity_poly.type
_entity_poly.pdbx_seq_one_letter_code
_entity_poly.pdbx_strand_id
1 'polypeptide(L)'
;EGQPLDMILFIVNAVYFKGAWVTKFDPARTENKPFLNLGTTEVSKPAMHLTRRFPYARLGALHAAAVEIPYSGDRFSMVVLLPDSPTGLAALREGLSLDVLQDVGSKLIFNEVVLRIPKFEMSLRYGLVPAMRALGLNVVFGGGANFTGISESTLV
;
A
#
# COMPACT_ATOMS: atom_id res chain seq x y z
N GLU A 1 -23.17 -3.60 -11.15
CA GLU A 1 -24.11 -4.32 -10.27
C GLU A 1 -24.93 -3.30 -9.52
N GLY A 2 -26.26 -3.37 -9.68
CA GLY A 2 -27.19 -2.43 -9.06
C GLY A 2 -27.20 -2.61 -7.55
N GLN A 3 -27.27 -1.49 -6.82
CA GLN A 3 -27.48 -1.53 -5.38
C GLN A 3 -28.91 -2.06 -5.09
N PRO A 4 -29.10 -2.87 -4.03
CA PRO A 4 -30.42 -3.30 -3.60
C PRO A 4 -31.32 -2.08 -3.32
N LEU A 5 -32.57 -2.10 -3.81
CA LEU A 5 -33.52 -0.98 -3.68
C LEU A 5 -34.00 -0.75 -2.24
N ASP A 6 -33.68 -1.68 -1.34
CA ASP A 6 -33.94 -1.70 0.10
C ASP A 6 -32.74 -1.23 0.94
N MET A 7 -31.66 -0.75 0.32
CA MET A 7 -30.49 -0.24 1.03
C MET A 7 -30.79 1.11 1.71
N ILE A 8 -30.93 1.07 3.04
CA ILE A 8 -31.23 2.22 3.90
C ILE A 8 -29.98 2.94 4.45
N LEU A 9 -28.81 2.31 4.46
CA LEU A 9 -27.53 2.93 4.85
C LEU A 9 -26.33 2.28 4.14
N PHE A 10 -25.39 3.11 3.68
CA PHE A 10 -24.12 2.65 3.11
C PHE A 10 -22.98 3.62 3.44
N ILE A 11 -21.76 3.08 3.59
CA ILE A 11 -20.54 3.87 3.79
C ILE A 11 -19.68 3.76 2.54
N VAL A 12 -19.57 4.86 1.78
CA VAL A 12 -18.61 4.99 0.68
C VAL A 12 -17.41 5.80 1.17
N ASN A 13 -16.21 5.32 0.87
CA ASN A 13 -15.01 6.13 0.93
C ASN A 13 -14.27 6.02 -0.40
N ALA A 14 -13.76 7.16 -0.89
CA ALA A 14 -12.93 7.22 -2.08
C ALA A 14 -11.69 8.06 -1.75
N VAL A 15 -10.51 7.49 -1.97
CA VAL A 15 -9.23 8.17 -1.80
C VAL A 15 -8.53 8.23 -3.15
N TYR A 16 -8.17 9.44 -3.57
CA TYR A 16 -7.36 9.67 -4.76
C TYR A 16 -6.01 10.23 -4.33
N PHE A 17 -4.93 9.57 -4.72
CA PHE A 17 -3.58 10.03 -4.45
C PHE A 17 -2.84 10.28 -5.77
N LYS A 18 -2.39 11.53 -5.96
CA LYS A 18 -1.51 11.94 -7.06
C LYS A 18 -0.41 12.85 -6.52
N GLY A 19 0.74 12.27 -6.25
CA GLY A 19 1.94 13.00 -5.86
C GLY A 19 2.94 13.10 -7.01
N ALA A 20 3.62 14.24 -7.14
CA ALA A 20 4.81 14.37 -7.97
C ALA A 20 6.05 14.04 -7.13
N TRP A 21 7.02 13.31 -7.66
CA TRP A 21 8.28 13.06 -6.96
C TRP A 21 9.10 14.35 -6.78
N VAL A 22 9.81 14.50 -5.65
CA VAL A 22 10.80 15.60 -5.49
C VAL A 22 11.84 15.54 -6.59
N THR A 23 12.43 14.35 -6.79
CA THR A 23 13.29 14.07 -7.94
C THR A 23 12.51 13.25 -8.95
N LYS A 24 12.19 13.85 -10.10
CA LYS A 24 11.44 13.19 -11.16
C LYS A 24 12.33 12.18 -11.89
N PHE A 25 11.73 11.06 -12.29
CA PHE A 25 12.33 10.14 -13.24
C PHE A 25 12.27 10.74 -14.64
N ASP A 26 13.34 10.56 -15.41
CA ASP A 26 13.37 10.93 -16.82
C ASP A 26 12.55 9.90 -17.64
N PRO A 27 11.45 10.31 -18.31
CA PRO A 27 10.65 9.41 -19.13
C PRO A 27 11.47 8.73 -20.25
N ALA A 28 12.48 9.41 -20.80
CA ALA A 28 13.34 8.85 -21.85
C ALA A 28 14.21 7.70 -21.37
N ARG A 29 14.41 7.58 -20.05
CA ARG A 29 15.16 6.50 -19.40
C ARG A 29 14.25 5.37 -18.89
N THR A 30 12.94 5.47 -19.12
CA THR A 30 12.01 4.39 -18.77
C THR A 30 12.06 3.32 -19.84
N GLU A 31 12.39 2.09 -19.45
CA GLU A 31 12.53 0.96 -20.37
C GLU A 31 11.84 -0.28 -19.80
N ASN A 32 11.41 -1.18 -20.69
CA ASN A 32 10.80 -2.44 -20.27
C ASN A 32 11.86 -3.34 -19.62
N LYS A 33 11.56 -3.85 -18.42
CA LYS A 33 12.38 -4.79 -17.66
C LYS A 33 11.56 -5.96 -17.14
N PRO A 34 12.20 -7.12 -16.88
CA PRO A 34 11.60 -8.23 -16.17
C PRO A 34 11.05 -7.83 -14.79
N PHE A 35 9.85 -8.30 -14.47
CA PHE A 35 9.24 -8.23 -13.15
C PHE A 35 8.60 -9.58 -12.82
N LEU A 36 8.85 -10.11 -11.63
CA LEU A 36 8.34 -11.42 -11.20
C LEU A 36 7.02 -11.24 -10.45
N ASN A 37 5.89 -11.49 -11.12
CA ASN A 37 4.58 -11.57 -10.49
C ASN A 37 4.58 -12.71 -9.47
N LEU A 38 4.21 -12.37 -8.22
CA LEU A 38 4.25 -13.29 -7.07
C LEU A 38 5.62 -13.97 -6.86
N GLY A 39 6.69 -13.36 -7.39
CA GLY A 39 8.05 -13.91 -7.29
C GLY A 39 8.36 -15.04 -8.26
N THR A 40 7.43 -15.46 -9.12
CA THR A 40 7.58 -16.68 -9.95
C THR A 40 7.37 -16.44 -11.43
N THR A 41 6.39 -15.61 -11.80
CA THR A 41 6.00 -15.45 -13.21
C THR A 41 6.58 -14.16 -13.76
N GLU A 42 7.55 -14.29 -14.67
CA GLU A 42 8.16 -13.12 -15.30
C GLU A 42 7.21 -12.44 -16.28
N VAL A 43 7.09 -11.13 -16.15
CA VAL A 43 6.41 -10.24 -17.09
C VAL A 43 7.29 -9.05 -17.43
N SER A 44 7.19 -8.56 -18.66
CA SER A 44 7.88 -7.34 -19.07
C SER A 44 7.06 -6.12 -18.67
N LYS A 45 7.66 -5.19 -17.90
CA LYS A 45 7.00 -3.97 -17.42
C LYS A 45 7.90 -2.74 -17.60
N PRO A 46 7.33 -1.57 -17.91
CA PRO A 46 8.11 -0.33 -17.93
C PRO A 46 8.66 -0.05 -16.53
N ALA A 47 9.97 0.08 -16.41
CA ALA A 47 10.68 0.38 -15.17
C ALA A 47 11.31 1.77 -15.27
N MET A 48 11.02 2.61 -14.29
CA MET A 48 11.65 3.91 -14.13
C MET A 48 12.98 3.73 -13.41
N HIS A 49 13.98 4.56 -13.74
CA HIS A 49 15.33 4.41 -13.23
C HIS A 49 15.96 5.76 -12.85
N LEU A 50 16.60 5.80 -11.68
CA LEU A 50 17.28 6.97 -11.15
C LEU A 50 18.38 6.55 -10.17
N THR A 51 19.55 7.18 -10.23
CA THR A 51 20.60 7.04 -9.22
C THR A 51 20.71 8.35 -8.45
N ARG A 52 20.47 8.31 -7.14
CA ARG A 52 20.55 9.49 -6.26
C ARG A 52 20.66 9.05 -4.81
N ARG A 53 20.94 10.00 -3.92
CA ARG A 53 20.83 9.79 -2.48
C ARG A 53 19.36 9.75 -2.03
N PHE A 54 18.96 8.65 -1.41
CA PHE A 54 17.64 8.45 -0.80
C PHE A 54 17.81 7.94 0.64
N PRO A 55 16.87 8.22 1.55
CA PRO A 55 16.81 7.50 2.82
C PRO A 55 16.62 6.00 2.53
N TYR A 56 17.52 5.19 3.07
CA TYR A 56 17.61 3.76 2.79
C TYR A 56 18.06 3.00 4.05
N ALA A 57 17.55 1.79 4.23
CA ALA A 57 17.93 0.91 5.32
C ALA A 57 17.89 -0.57 4.90
N ARG A 58 18.75 -1.38 5.51
CA ARG A 58 18.65 -2.84 5.50
C ARG A 58 17.91 -3.30 6.75
N LEU A 59 16.89 -4.13 6.56
CA LEU A 59 16.04 -4.65 7.62
C LEU A 59 16.35 -6.12 7.83
N GLY A 60 17.43 -6.40 8.57
CA GLY A 60 17.92 -7.76 8.77
C GLY A 60 16.87 -8.72 9.34
N ALA A 61 16.08 -8.26 10.32
CA ALA A 61 15.01 -9.06 10.94
C ALA A 61 13.87 -9.44 9.97
N LEU A 62 13.70 -8.68 8.88
CA LEU A 62 12.67 -8.93 7.87
C LEU A 62 13.22 -9.53 6.56
N HIS A 63 14.55 -9.74 6.48
CA HIS A 63 15.23 -10.10 5.23
C HIS A 63 14.81 -9.20 4.05
N ALA A 64 14.84 -7.88 4.29
CA ALA A 64 14.36 -6.89 3.33
C ALA A 64 15.22 -5.62 3.32
N ALA A 65 15.00 -4.77 2.33
CA ALA A 65 15.47 -3.39 2.29
C ALA A 65 14.28 -2.41 2.33
N ALA A 66 14.50 -1.22 2.86
CA ALA A 66 13.57 -0.10 2.79
C ALA A 66 14.22 1.07 2.02
N VAL A 67 13.42 1.73 1.18
CA VAL A 67 13.79 3.01 0.57
C VAL A 67 12.62 3.98 0.68
N GLU A 68 12.92 5.24 1.04
CA GLU A 68 11.94 6.32 1.06
C GLU A 68 12.10 7.22 -0.17
N ILE A 69 10.99 7.46 -0.87
CA ILE A 69 10.94 8.27 -2.08
C ILE A 69 10.00 9.46 -1.82
N PRO A 70 10.54 10.67 -1.61
CA PRO A 70 9.73 11.82 -1.23
C PRO A 70 8.93 12.40 -2.40
N TYR A 71 7.72 12.88 -2.10
CA TYR A 71 6.90 13.68 -3.01
C TYR A 71 7.16 15.18 -2.82
N SER A 72 6.98 15.96 -3.88
CA SER A 72 7.10 17.42 -3.87
C SER A 72 6.19 18.05 -2.82
N GLY A 73 6.69 19.07 -2.15
CA GLY A 73 5.98 19.79 -1.10
C GLY A 73 6.16 19.21 0.29
N ASP A 74 7.08 18.25 0.48
CA ASP A 74 7.61 17.78 1.77
C ASP A 74 6.58 17.30 2.81
N ARG A 75 5.37 16.94 2.34
CA ARG A 75 4.27 16.43 3.19
C ARG A 75 4.12 14.91 3.14
N PHE A 76 4.55 14.28 2.06
CA PHE A 76 4.33 12.86 1.83
C PHE A 76 5.58 12.22 1.25
N SER A 77 5.80 10.95 1.58
CA SER A 77 6.78 10.09 0.95
C SER A 77 6.20 8.70 0.74
N MET A 78 6.77 7.95 -0.20
CA MET A 78 6.49 6.53 -0.37
C MET A 78 7.65 5.74 0.23
N VAL A 79 7.35 4.87 1.19
CA VAL A 79 8.32 3.89 1.71
C VAL A 79 8.08 2.55 1.02
N VAL A 80 9.08 2.06 0.31
CA VAL A 80 9.05 0.76 -0.38
C VAL A 80 9.88 -0.24 0.41
N LEU A 81 9.24 -1.33 0.81
CA LEU A 81 9.88 -2.50 1.41
C LEU A 81 10.07 -3.57 0.33
N LEU A 82 11.32 -3.97 0.09
CA LEU A 82 11.67 -4.98 -0.90
C LEU A 82 12.31 -6.18 -0.21
N PRO A 83 11.66 -7.36 -0.20
CA PRO A 83 12.27 -8.59 0.29
C PRO A 83 13.54 -8.97 -0.50
N ASP A 84 14.48 -9.63 0.17
CA ASP A 84 15.72 -10.11 -0.45
C ASP A 84 15.49 -11.27 -1.44
N SER A 85 14.40 -12.02 -1.24
CA SER A 85 13.97 -13.12 -2.10
C SER A 85 12.75 -12.73 -2.93
N PRO A 86 12.66 -13.11 -4.22
CA PRO A 86 11.46 -12.89 -5.04
C PRO A 86 10.17 -13.43 -4.42
N THR A 87 10.24 -14.53 -3.66
CA THR A 87 9.10 -15.17 -2.99
C THR A 87 8.96 -14.75 -1.52
N GLY A 88 9.78 -13.80 -1.03
CA GLY A 88 9.84 -13.40 0.37
C GLY A 88 8.68 -12.52 0.86
N LEU A 89 7.74 -12.14 -0.02
CA LEU A 89 6.64 -11.23 0.33
C LEU A 89 5.73 -11.77 1.45
N ALA A 90 5.47 -13.08 1.46
CA ALA A 90 4.63 -13.69 2.49
C ALA A 90 5.25 -13.56 3.88
N ALA A 91 6.53 -13.92 4.02
CA ALA A 91 7.27 -13.80 5.27
C ALA A 91 7.43 -12.34 5.72
N LEU A 92 7.69 -11.43 4.78
CA LEU A 92 7.74 -9.99 5.08
C LEU A 92 6.40 -9.49 5.65
N ARG A 93 5.27 -9.92 5.07
CA ARG A 93 3.92 -9.55 5.53
C ARG A 93 3.61 -10.09 6.92
N GLU A 94 4.05 -11.30 7.24
CA GLU A 94 3.85 -11.91 8.57
C GLU A 94 4.74 -11.26 9.64
N GLY A 95 5.95 -10.83 9.28
CA GLY A 95 6.86 -10.10 10.17
C GLY A 95 6.54 -8.61 10.33
N LEU A 96 5.59 -8.07 9.56
CA LEU A 96 5.20 -6.66 9.62
C LEU A 96 4.33 -6.40 10.86
N SER A 97 4.90 -5.67 11.82
CA SER A 97 4.19 -5.15 13.00
C SER A 97 4.25 -3.63 13.06
N LEU A 98 3.45 -3.02 13.94
CA LEU A 98 3.50 -1.57 14.18
C LEU A 98 4.88 -1.13 14.66
N ASP A 99 5.49 -1.88 15.59
CA ASP A 99 6.82 -1.59 16.12
C ASP A 99 7.88 -1.64 15.02
N VAL A 100 7.79 -2.63 14.13
CA VAL A 100 8.67 -2.75 12.97
C VAL A 100 8.52 -1.55 12.04
N LEU A 101 7.28 -1.11 11.75
CA LEU A 101 7.05 0.06 10.89
C LEU A 101 7.60 1.35 11.49
N GLN A 102 7.48 1.54 12.81
CA GLN A 102 8.05 2.68 13.52
C GLN A 102 9.58 2.65 13.48
N ASP A 103 10.16 1.47 13.68
CA ASP A 103 11.61 1.25 13.65
C ASP A 103 12.20 1.47 12.25
N VAL A 104 11.50 1.07 11.18
CA VAL A 104 11.92 1.35 9.79
C VAL A 104 12.17 2.85 9.58
N GLY A 105 11.25 3.71 10.02
CA GLY A 105 11.40 5.16 9.89
C GLY A 105 12.67 5.70 10.55
N SER A 106 13.03 5.16 11.72
CA SER A 106 14.23 5.57 12.46
C SER A 106 15.55 5.08 11.86
N LYS A 107 15.52 3.99 11.08
CA LYS A 107 16.70 3.34 10.49
C LYS A 107 17.10 3.91 9.13
N LEU A 108 16.22 4.68 8.49
CA LEU A 108 16.47 5.25 7.17
C LEU A 108 17.53 6.36 7.25
N ILE A 109 18.62 6.17 6.50
CA ILE A 109 19.69 7.17 6.37
C ILE A 109 20.03 7.40 4.90
N PHE A 110 20.51 8.60 4.55
CA PHE A 110 20.77 8.97 3.16
C PHE A 110 21.97 8.21 2.58
N ASN A 111 21.69 7.24 1.71
CA ASN A 111 22.66 6.48 0.93
C ASN A 111 22.49 6.75 -0.56
N GLU A 112 23.57 6.63 -1.33
CA GLU A 112 23.45 6.56 -2.79
C GLU A 112 22.77 5.25 -3.18
N VAL A 113 21.64 5.34 -3.88
CA VAL A 113 20.80 4.21 -4.27
C VAL A 113 20.56 4.25 -5.77
N VAL A 114 20.78 3.10 -6.41
CA VAL A 114 20.39 2.83 -7.79
C VAL A 114 18.93 2.35 -7.78
N LEU A 115 17.99 3.30 -7.86
CA LEU A 115 16.56 3.01 -7.77
C LEU A 115 16.02 2.54 -9.13
N ARG A 116 15.34 1.40 -9.11
CA ARG A 116 14.54 0.87 -10.22
C ARG A 116 13.18 0.49 -9.69
N ILE A 117 12.13 1.12 -10.20
CA ILE A 117 10.76 0.88 -9.75
C ILE A 117 9.85 0.72 -10.97
N PRO A 118 8.96 -0.29 -11.00
CA PRO A 118 7.96 -0.40 -12.05
C PRO A 118 7.11 0.88 -12.12
N LYS A 119 6.79 1.33 -13.32
CA LYS A 119 5.75 2.34 -13.52
C LYS A 119 4.40 1.64 -13.42
N PHE A 120 3.60 2.00 -12.42
CA PHE A 120 2.30 1.37 -12.17
C PHE A 120 1.21 2.40 -11.90
N GLU A 121 -0.02 1.96 -12.09
CA GLU A 121 -1.25 2.61 -11.67
C GLU A 121 -2.08 1.57 -10.92
N MET A 122 -2.70 1.96 -9.81
CA MET A 122 -3.52 1.07 -8.99
C MET A 122 -4.87 1.71 -8.74
N SER A 123 -5.93 0.96 -9.04
CA SER A 123 -7.30 1.31 -8.70
C SER A 123 -7.90 0.12 -7.96
N LEU A 124 -8.39 0.36 -6.75
CA LEU A 124 -8.83 -0.69 -5.84
C LEU A 124 -10.25 -0.39 -5.37
N ARG A 125 -11.12 -1.39 -5.39
CA ARG A 125 -12.49 -1.33 -4.86
C ARG A 125 -12.72 -2.57 -4.01
N TYR A 126 -12.98 -2.37 -2.72
CA TYR A 126 -13.22 -3.45 -1.78
C TYR A 126 -14.47 -3.18 -0.95
N GLY A 127 -15.25 -4.23 -0.66
CA GLY A 127 -16.23 -4.20 0.42
C GLY A 127 -15.52 -4.51 1.73
N LEU A 128 -15.58 -3.61 2.71
CA LEU A 128 -14.90 -3.80 4.00
C LEU A 128 -15.71 -4.64 5.00
N VAL A 129 -16.99 -4.91 4.75
CA VAL A 129 -17.86 -5.67 5.65
C VAL A 129 -17.27 -7.03 6.05
N PRO A 130 -16.76 -7.88 5.12
CA PRO A 130 -16.16 -9.15 5.50
C PRO A 130 -14.93 -8.99 6.40
N ALA A 131 -14.06 -8.02 6.12
CA ALA A 131 -12.87 -7.75 6.92
C ALA A 131 -13.24 -7.22 8.31
N MET A 132 -14.21 -6.29 8.41
CA MET A 132 -14.67 -5.76 9.69
C MET A 132 -15.33 -6.82 10.56
N ARG A 133 -16.11 -7.75 9.97
CA ARG A 133 -16.65 -8.92 10.69
C ARG A 133 -15.54 -9.83 11.21
N ALA A 134 -14.53 -10.10 10.38
CA ALA A 134 -13.35 -10.89 10.80
C ALA A 134 -12.57 -10.21 11.94
N LEU A 135 -12.60 -8.88 12.02
CA LEU A 135 -12.04 -8.10 13.14
C LEU A 135 -12.96 -8.03 14.37
N GLY A 136 -14.16 -8.60 14.32
CA GLY A 136 -15.08 -8.70 15.47
C GLY A 136 -16.30 -7.78 15.41
N LEU A 137 -16.44 -6.92 14.39
CA LEU A 137 -17.61 -6.04 14.23
C LEU A 137 -18.81 -6.81 13.65
N ASN A 138 -19.26 -7.88 14.31
CA ASN A 138 -20.33 -8.72 13.79
C ASN A 138 -21.73 -8.12 13.99
N VAL A 139 -21.98 -7.53 15.17
CA VAL A 139 -23.31 -7.01 15.57
C VAL A 139 -23.78 -5.89 14.65
N VAL A 140 -22.87 -4.98 14.28
CA VAL A 140 -23.14 -3.80 13.43
C VAL A 140 -23.63 -4.18 12.04
N PHE A 141 -23.28 -5.37 11.54
CA PHE A 141 -23.71 -5.85 10.23
C PHE A 141 -24.73 -7.00 10.33
N GLY A 142 -25.37 -7.20 11.48
CA GLY A 142 -26.39 -8.23 11.70
C GLY A 142 -27.67 -7.65 12.34
N GLY A 143 -28.67 -8.49 12.59
CA GLY A 143 -29.97 -8.06 13.11
C GLY A 143 -29.99 -7.49 14.54
N GLY A 144 -28.86 -7.52 15.25
CA GLY A 144 -28.69 -6.94 16.58
C GLY A 144 -28.09 -5.53 16.58
N ALA A 145 -27.90 -4.91 15.41
CA ALA A 145 -27.28 -3.59 15.31
C ALA A 145 -28.18 -2.52 15.97
N ASN A 146 -27.62 -1.76 16.90
CA ASN A 146 -28.28 -0.59 17.46
C ASN A 146 -27.78 0.68 16.77
N PHE A 147 -28.51 1.14 15.76
CA PHE A 147 -28.24 2.39 15.03
C PHE A 147 -29.16 3.55 15.44
N THR A 148 -29.74 3.52 16.65
CA THR A 148 -30.67 4.56 17.13
C THR A 148 -30.04 5.96 17.21
N GLY A 149 -28.71 6.05 17.30
CA GLY A 149 -27.98 7.33 17.20
C GLY A 149 -27.90 7.90 15.79
N ILE A 150 -28.31 7.15 14.75
CA ILE A 150 -28.32 7.56 13.34
C ILE A 150 -29.78 7.78 12.86
N SER A 151 -30.69 6.87 13.23
CA SER A 151 -32.11 6.94 12.87
C SER A 151 -32.98 6.40 14.01
N GLU A 152 -34.13 7.04 14.25
CA GLU A 152 -35.12 6.60 15.24
C GLU A 152 -35.88 5.33 14.81
N SER A 153 -35.92 5.03 13.51
CA SER A 153 -36.50 3.80 12.97
C SER A 153 -35.50 2.65 13.03
N THR A 154 -35.97 1.47 13.42
CA THR A 154 -35.19 0.24 13.28
C THR A 154 -34.87 0.05 11.81
N LEU A 155 -33.58 0.16 11.46
CA LEU A 155 -33.09 -0.11 10.12
C LEU A 155 -33.13 -1.63 9.92
N VAL A 156 -34.27 -2.15 9.45
CA VAL A 156 -34.49 -3.58 9.12
C VAL A 156 -34.06 -3.83 7.69
#